data_AF-A0A930UVC4-F1
#
_entry.id   AF-A0A930UVC4-F1
#
_cell.length_a   1.000
_cell.length_b   1.000
_cell.length_c   1.000
_cell.angle_alpha   90.00
_cell.angle_beta   90.00
_cell.angle_gamma   90.00
#
_symmetry.space_group_name_H-M   'P 1'
#
loop_
_entity.id
_entity.type
_entity.pdbx_description
1 polymer ?
#
loop_
_entity_poly.entity_id
_entity_poly.type
_entity_poly.pdbx_seq_one_letter_code
_entity_poly.pdbx_strand_id
1 'polypeptide(L)'
;MQGGNANYSYLTSSPYTVVVGAAQLDDNHKTVIAPYSNAGASVLVSAHGSHVVTTSRRLINANGGTLGSESASVNGTSYSAPIVTGIIALMLEANPNLGYRDVQEILSLTATSENVLAGDWQWNGDSTWNNGGRHVSHDFGYGLVDAKAAVRLAENWHMQSTYDNQTRLEHIYRSGKLDQQIDDNGGRQFSVTVNSSTLRVENVSVTVNLTHSRASDVALKLISPSGTESLLLNEAGKSKDNPEGDKTFNGSQTLQYTFNTALLRGESVVGEWKLQVFDTTTGETGTLHDWSLSFGTLLIMLMIHMFIPTNIDT
;
A
#
# COMPACT_ATOMS: atom_id res chain seq x y z
N MET A 1 -12.33 -3.14 11.38
CA MET A 1 -11.37 -2.10 11.00
C MET A 1 -11.80 -0.81 11.71
N GLN A 2 -10.96 -0.31 12.62
CA GLN A 2 -11.07 1.08 13.05
C GLN A 2 -10.77 1.96 11.82
N GLY A 3 -11.51 3.05 11.64
CA GLY A 3 -11.71 3.77 10.37
C GLY A 3 -10.51 4.52 9.79
N GLY A 4 -9.30 4.06 10.07
CA GLY A 4 -8.06 4.59 9.49
C GLY A 4 -7.74 3.92 8.16
N ASN A 5 -7.08 4.68 7.29
CA ASN A 5 -6.52 4.17 6.04
C ASN A 5 -5.03 4.57 5.98
N ALA A 6 -4.18 3.66 5.53
CA ALA A 6 -2.76 3.92 5.37
C ALA A 6 -2.48 5.10 4.43
N ASN A 7 -3.39 5.44 3.53
CA ASN A 7 -3.26 6.55 2.59
C ASN A 7 -3.53 7.94 3.19
N TYR A 8 -3.91 8.07 4.47
CA TYR A 8 -4.30 9.37 5.05
C TYR A 8 -3.14 10.17 5.65
N SER A 9 -1.91 9.64 5.63
CA SER A 9 -0.72 10.34 6.12
C SER A 9 0.29 10.54 5.00
N TYR A 10 0.93 11.72 4.98
CA TYR A 10 1.97 12.04 4.00
C TYR A 10 3.14 11.05 4.03
N LEU A 11 3.45 10.47 5.19
CA LEU A 11 4.55 9.51 5.33
C LEU A 11 4.24 8.18 4.64
N THR A 12 3.01 7.70 4.76
CA THR A 12 2.57 6.43 4.19
C THR A 12 2.02 6.58 2.78
N SER A 13 1.65 7.79 2.35
CA SER A 13 1.41 8.12 0.94
C SER A 13 2.70 8.45 0.16
N SER A 14 3.87 8.39 0.78
CA SER A 14 5.14 8.61 0.10
C SER A 14 5.58 7.37 -0.68
N PRO A 15 5.97 7.49 -1.97
CA PRO A 15 6.46 6.36 -2.75
C PRO A 15 7.83 5.82 -2.28
N TYR A 16 8.52 6.57 -1.41
CA TYR A 16 9.83 6.18 -0.86
C TYR A 16 9.71 5.30 0.38
N THR A 17 8.54 5.24 1.00
CA THR A 17 8.30 4.50 2.25
C THR A 17 7.88 3.07 1.93
N VAL A 18 8.49 2.08 2.59
CA VAL A 18 7.92 0.72 2.66
C VAL A 18 6.80 0.76 3.71
N VAL A 19 5.56 0.85 3.25
CA VAL A 19 4.39 0.83 4.13
C VAL A 19 4.04 -0.60 4.48
N VAL A 20 3.93 -0.86 5.79
CA VAL A 20 3.76 -2.21 6.34
C VAL A 20 2.40 -2.34 7.03
N GLY A 21 1.60 -3.30 6.58
CA GLY A 21 0.37 -3.72 7.27
C GLY A 21 0.67 -4.70 8.41
N ALA A 22 -0.28 -4.83 9.36
CA ALA A 22 -0.16 -5.77 10.47
C ALA A 22 -1.04 -7.00 10.30
N ALA A 23 -0.43 -8.16 10.38
CA ALA A 23 -1.11 -9.44 10.42
C ALA A 23 -1.07 -10.05 11.83
N GLN A 24 -1.92 -11.03 12.07
CA GLN A 24 -1.88 -11.87 13.25
C GLN A 24 -2.31 -13.30 12.91
N LEU A 25 -2.05 -14.23 13.82
CA LEU A 25 -2.62 -15.57 13.75
C LEU A 25 -3.97 -15.58 14.45
N ASP A 26 -4.95 -16.25 13.85
CA ASP A 26 -6.20 -16.62 14.51
C ASP A 26 -6.02 -17.88 15.39
N ASP A 27 -7.08 -18.32 16.05
CA ASP A 27 -7.08 -19.49 16.93
C ASP A 27 -6.71 -20.81 16.19
N ASN A 28 -6.85 -20.84 14.86
CA ASN A 28 -6.49 -21.97 14.00
C ASN A 28 -5.09 -21.84 13.40
N HIS A 29 -4.29 -20.88 13.86
CA HIS A 29 -2.96 -20.56 13.33
C HIS A 29 -2.97 -20.18 11.85
N LYS A 30 -4.09 -19.61 11.36
CA LYS A 30 -4.17 -19.01 10.04
C LYS A 30 -3.88 -17.52 10.14
N THR A 31 -3.25 -16.98 9.11
CA THR A 31 -2.97 -15.55 9.09
C THR A 31 -4.23 -14.77 8.73
N VAL A 32 -4.54 -13.78 9.53
CA VAL A 32 -5.63 -12.81 9.33
C VAL A 32 -5.09 -11.40 9.51
N ILE A 33 -5.83 -10.41 8.99
CA ILE A 33 -5.51 -9.00 9.24
C ILE A 33 -5.66 -8.70 10.73
N ALA A 34 -4.70 -7.99 11.30
CA ALA A 34 -4.81 -7.55 12.69
C ALA A 34 -5.92 -6.47 12.80
N PRO A 35 -6.76 -6.49 13.84
CA PRO A 35 -7.92 -5.59 13.95
C PRO A 35 -7.54 -4.11 14.06
N TYR A 36 -6.29 -3.83 14.46
CA TYR A 36 -5.68 -2.50 14.58
C TYR A 36 -4.85 -2.10 13.34
N SER A 37 -4.77 -2.96 12.31
CA SER A 37 -4.14 -2.59 11.04
C SER A 37 -5.02 -1.62 10.27
N ASN A 38 -4.40 -0.66 9.60
CA ASN A 38 -5.09 0.24 8.67
C ASN A 38 -4.84 -0.27 7.25
N ALA A 39 -5.92 -0.61 6.55
CA ALA A 39 -5.86 -0.95 5.12
C ALA A 39 -5.50 0.28 4.28
N GLY A 40 -4.97 0.10 3.08
CA GLY A 40 -4.77 1.19 2.13
C GLY A 40 -3.98 0.77 0.89
N ALA A 41 -4.20 1.49 -0.22
CA ALA A 41 -3.52 1.20 -1.48
C ALA A 41 -2.00 1.44 -1.42
N SER A 42 -1.51 2.15 -0.41
CA SER A 42 -0.10 2.39 -0.17
C SER A 42 0.63 1.24 0.51
N VAL A 43 -0.07 0.27 1.11
CA VAL A 43 0.54 -0.89 1.79
C VAL A 43 1.30 -1.72 0.75
N LEU A 44 2.60 -1.93 0.98
CA LEU A 44 3.43 -2.75 0.08
C LEU A 44 3.42 -4.22 0.50
N VAL A 45 3.62 -4.49 1.80
CA VAL A 45 3.67 -5.84 2.36
C VAL A 45 3.15 -5.81 3.78
N SER A 46 2.90 -6.97 4.36
CA SER A 46 2.50 -7.11 5.76
C SER A 46 3.45 -8.02 6.54
N ALA A 47 3.48 -7.83 7.85
CA ALA A 47 4.19 -8.71 8.79
C ALA A 47 3.36 -8.91 10.05
N HIS A 48 3.61 -10.00 10.78
CA HIS A 48 2.93 -10.27 12.04
C HIS A 48 3.25 -9.17 13.06
N GLY A 49 2.22 -8.59 13.68
CA GLY A 49 2.37 -7.52 14.67
C GLY A 49 1.75 -7.82 16.03
N SER A 50 1.12 -9.00 16.19
CA SER A 50 0.47 -9.44 17.43
C SER A 50 1.32 -10.43 18.21
N HIS A 51 1.19 -10.41 19.53
CA HIS A 51 1.88 -11.28 20.49
C HIS A 51 3.40 -11.20 20.37
N VAL A 52 3.94 -10.04 20.01
CA VAL A 52 5.37 -9.83 19.91
C VAL A 52 5.94 -9.75 21.32
N VAL A 53 6.88 -10.64 21.64
CA VAL A 53 7.56 -10.62 22.94
C VAL A 53 8.71 -9.62 22.87
N THR A 54 8.66 -8.61 23.72
CA THR A 54 9.69 -7.57 23.83
C THR A 54 10.16 -7.39 25.27
N THR A 55 11.31 -6.77 25.46
CA THR A 55 11.80 -6.40 26.80
C THR A 55 10.88 -5.38 27.45
N SER A 56 10.62 -5.54 28.74
CA SER A 56 9.83 -4.64 29.56
C SER A 56 10.59 -4.26 30.84
N ARG A 57 10.07 -3.28 31.57
CA ARG A 57 10.70 -2.78 32.79
C ARG A 57 10.11 -3.49 34.01
N ARG A 58 10.93 -4.30 34.67
CA ARG A 58 10.66 -4.83 36.00
C ARG A 58 11.24 -3.90 37.05
N LEU A 59 10.40 -3.39 37.94
CA LEU A 59 10.80 -2.58 39.09
C LEU A 59 10.75 -3.43 40.35
N ILE A 60 11.83 -3.41 41.12
CA ILE A 60 11.90 -4.06 42.43
C ILE A 60 11.97 -2.95 43.47
N ASN A 61 10.95 -2.83 44.30
CA ASN A 61 10.91 -1.89 45.41
C ASN A 61 11.88 -2.30 46.52
N ALA A 62 12.29 -1.35 47.37
CA ALA A 62 13.18 -1.61 48.50
C ALA A 62 12.63 -2.64 49.50
N ASN A 63 11.31 -2.86 49.52
CA ASN A 63 10.64 -3.88 50.33
C ASN A 63 10.55 -5.26 49.64
N GLY A 64 11.20 -5.45 48.49
CA GLY A 64 11.17 -6.69 47.70
C GLY A 64 9.94 -6.86 46.80
N GLY A 65 8.99 -5.92 46.82
CA GLY A 65 7.82 -5.96 45.93
C GLY A 65 8.21 -5.74 44.47
N THR A 66 7.68 -6.56 43.56
CA THR A 66 7.95 -6.46 42.12
C THR A 66 6.76 -5.84 41.38
N LEU A 67 7.02 -4.84 40.54
CA LEU A 67 6.06 -4.25 39.61
C LEU A 67 6.55 -4.47 38.18
N GLY A 68 5.67 -4.98 37.31
CA GLY A 68 6.01 -5.32 35.93
C GLY A 68 6.83 -6.60 35.79
N SER A 69 7.32 -6.85 34.57
CA SER A 69 8.05 -8.05 34.16
C SER A 69 9.22 -7.67 33.26
N GLU A 70 10.18 -8.59 33.09
CA GLU A 70 11.35 -8.36 32.21
C GLU A 70 11.00 -8.44 30.73
N SER A 71 9.87 -9.05 30.41
CA SER A 71 9.30 -9.11 29.07
C SER A 71 7.81 -8.78 29.08
N ALA A 72 7.31 -8.24 27.98
CA ALA A 72 5.89 -8.01 27.74
C ALA A 72 5.52 -8.54 26.36
N SER A 73 4.29 -9.02 26.24
CA SER A 73 3.66 -9.30 24.96
C SER A 73 2.93 -8.05 24.51
N VAL A 74 3.22 -7.60 23.29
CA VAL A 74 2.74 -6.33 22.74
C VAL A 74 2.18 -6.53 21.34
N ASN A 75 1.23 -5.67 20.97
CA ASN A 75 0.53 -5.69 19.70
C ASN A 75 0.67 -4.32 19.01
N GLY A 76 0.68 -4.29 17.69
CA GLY A 76 0.62 -3.06 16.92
C GLY A 76 1.36 -3.15 15.58
N THR A 77 0.92 -2.34 14.60
CA THR A 77 1.64 -2.14 13.33
C THR A 77 3.08 -1.65 13.55
N SER A 78 3.33 -0.92 14.64
CA SER A 78 4.66 -0.52 15.10
C SER A 78 5.62 -1.70 15.34
N TYR A 79 5.11 -2.93 15.52
CA TYR A 79 5.94 -4.14 15.65
C TYR A 79 6.06 -4.93 14.33
N SER A 80 5.13 -4.76 13.39
CA SER A 80 5.27 -5.29 12.03
C SER A 80 6.39 -4.59 11.26
N ALA A 81 6.47 -3.26 11.35
CA ALA A 81 7.50 -2.46 10.67
C ALA A 81 8.95 -2.91 10.99
N PRO A 82 9.39 -3.07 12.25
CA PRO A 82 10.76 -3.50 12.55
C PRO A 82 11.07 -4.94 12.11
N ILE A 83 10.08 -5.83 11.97
CA ILE A 83 10.30 -7.16 11.37
C ILE A 83 10.69 -7.00 9.91
N VAL A 84 9.94 -6.21 9.14
CA VAL A 84 10.27 -5.92 7.73
C VAL A 84 11.63 -5.22 7.64
N THR A 85 11.93 -4.27 8.53
CA THR A 85 13.26 -3.62 8.59
C THR A 85 14.38 -4.63 8.83
N GLY A 86 14.19 -5.62 9.70
CA GLY A 86 15.17 -6.69 9.93
C GLY A 86 15.41 -7.54 8.68
N ILE A 87 14.34 -7.87 7.94
CA ILE A 87 14.45 -8.59 6.67
C ILE A 87 15.20 -7.75 5.62
N ILE A 88 14.90 -6.46 5.52
CA ILE A 88 15.62 -5.54 4.62
C ILE A 88 17.11 -5.48 5.00
N ALA A 89 17.44 -5.46 6.30
CA ALA A 89 18.83 -5.49 6.74
C ALA A 89 19.54 -6.78 6.29
N LEU A 90 18.89 -7.94 6.38
CA LEU A 90 19.42 -9.21 5.86
C LEU A 90 19.58 -9.20 4.34
N MET A 91 18.64 -8.59 3.60
CA MET A 91 18.75 -8.42 2.15
C MET A 91 19.98 -7.56 1.79
N LEU A 92 20.19 -6.45 2.51
CA LEU A 92 21.34 -5.56 2.31
C LEU A 92 22.67 -6.18 2.77
N GLU A 93 22.65 -7.04 3.78
CA GLU A 93 23.81 -7.84 4.16
C GLU A 93 24.20 -8.83 3.04
N ALA A 94 23.21 -9.50 2.45
CA ALA A 94 23.42 -10.41 1.34
C ALA A 94 23.85 -9.69 0.05
N ASN A 95 23.32 -8.49 -0.19
CA ASN A 95 23.64 -7.68 -1.36
C ASN A 95 23.66 -6.17 -1.01
N PRO A 96 24.84 -5.59 -0.72
CA PRO A 96 24.94 -4.18 -0.34
C PRO A 96 24.75 -3.21 -1.51
N ASN A 97 24.61 -3.69 -2.75
CA ASN A 97 24.42 -2.84 -3.93
C ASN A 97 22.95 -2.52 -4.23
N LEU A 98 22.00 -3.14 -3.52
CA LEU A 98 20.57 -2.91 -3.73
C LEU A 98 20.22 -1.43 -3.52
N GLY A 99 19.52 -0.86 -4.50
CA GLY A 99 18.84 0.41 -4.34
C GLY A 99 17.51 0.23 -3.61
N TYR A 100 16.95 1.32 -3.08
CA TYR A 100 15.69 1.26 -2.32
C TYR A 100 14.51 0.72 -3.15
N ARG A 101 14.52 0.93 -4.48
CA ARG A 101 13.48 0.42 -5.38
C ARG A 101 13.64 -1.08 -5.61
N ASP A 102 14.87 -1.59 -5.65
CA ASP A 102 15.13 -3.02 -5.71
C ASP A 102 14.61 -3.72 -4.44
N VAL A 103 14.82 -3.12 -3.27
CA VAL A 103 14.28 -3.63 -2.00
C VAL A 103 12.75 -3.73 -2.06
N GLN A 104 12.07 -2.69 -2.52
CA GLN A 104 10.61 -2.71 -2.67
C GLN A 104 10.15 -3.77 -3.68
N GLU A 105 10.88 -3.93 -4.80
CA GLU A 105 10.56 -4.91 -5.83
C GLU A 105 10.72 -6.33 -5.29
N ILE A 106 11.87 -6.66 -4.69
CA ILE A 106 12.13 -7.96 -4.09
C ILE A 106 11.05 -8.30 -3.07
N LEU A 107 10.75 -7.40 -2.14
CA LEU A 107 9.68 -7.61 -1.14
C LEU A 107 8.34 -7.94 -1.80
N SER A 108 7.97 -7.22 -2.86
CA SER A 108 6.71 -7.46 -3.59
C SER A 108 6.70 -8.76 -4.40
N LEU A 109 7.85 -9.21 -4.92
CA LEU A 109 7.99 -10.45 -5.69
C LEU A 109 7.97 -11.69 -4.78
N THR A 110 8.47 -11.55 -3.55
CA THR A 110 8.65 -12.68 -2.63
C THR A 110 7.59 -12.75 -1.54
N ALA A 111 6.73 -11.75 -1.41
CA ALA A 111 5.63 -11.78 -0.45
C ALA A 111 4.66 -12.93 -0.76
N THR A 112 4.08 -13.52 0.28
CA THR A 112 3.21 -14.68 0.16
C THR A 112 1.80 -14.38 0.67
N SER A 113 0.80 -14.88 -0.06
CA SER A 113 -0.60 -14.95 0.35
C SER A 113 -0.99 -16.32 0.91
N GLU A 114 -0.03 -17.25 1.02
CA GLU A 114 -0.28 -18.59 1.53
C GLU A 114 -0.79 -18.55 2.98
N ASN A 115 -1.83 -19.33 3.26
CA ASN A 115 -2.49 -19.40 4.57
C ASN A 115 -3.04 -18.05 5.09
N VAL A 116 -3.20 -17.06 4.22
CA VAL A 116 -3.90 -15.80 4.55
C VAL A 116 -5.39 -15.98 4.29
N LEU A 117 -6.21 -15.88 5.34
CA LEU A 117 -7.66 -15.87 5.25
C LEU A 117 -8.15 -14.43 5.11
N ALA A 118 -9.01 -14.18 4.12
CA ALA A 118 -9.72 -12.92 3.87
C ALA A 118 -8.80 -11.67 3.80
N GLY A 119 -8.87 -10.93 2.70
CA GLY A 119 -8.02 -9.74 2.53
C GLY A 119 -8.25 -9.01 1.23
N ASP A 120 -9.49 -8.95 0.73
CA ASP A 120 -9.84 -8.26 -0.52
C ASP A 120 -8.81 -8.45 -1.65
N TRP A 121 -8.51 -9.73 -1.94
CA TRP A 121 -7.47 -10.10 -2.88
C TRP A 121 -7.94 -9.92 -4.31
N GLN A 122 -7.10 -9.28 -5.12
CA GLN A 122 -7.27 -9.19 -6.57
C GLN A 122 -5.96 -9.52 -7.27
N TRP A 123 -6.06 -9.89 -8.55
CA TRP A 123 -4.89 -9.96 -9.42
C TRP A 123 -4.65 -8.60 -10.07
N ASN A 124 -3.43 -8.08 -9.96
CA ASN A 124 -3.04 -6.88 -10.69
C ASN A 124 -2.68 -7.22 -12.15
N GLY A 125 -2.47 -6.20 -12.98
CA GLY A 125 -2.13 -6.36 -14.41
C GLY A 125 -0.65 -6.59 -14.70
N ASP A 126 0.15 -7.04 -13.73
CA ASP A 126 1.57 -7.30 -13.94
C ASP A 126 1.77 -8.35 -15.05
N SER A 127 2.79 -8.14 -15.86
CA SER A 127 3.20 -9.02 -16.97
C SER A 127 4.63 -9.52 -16.83
N THR A 128 5.34 -9.07 -15.80
CA THR A 128 6.77 -9.35 -15.57
C THR A 128 7.00 -10.56 -14.68
N TRP A 129 5.98 -10.99 -13.94
CA TRP A 129 6.04 -12.15 -13.06
C TRP A 129 5.34 -13.36 -13.67
N ASN A 130 6.08 -14.40 -14.07
CA ASN A 130 5.53 -15.63 -14.67
C ASN A 130 4.50 -15.40 -15.80
N ASN A 131 4.60 -14.26 -16.50
CA ASN A 131 3.64 -13.83 -17.53
C ASN A 131 2.18 -13.75 -17.02
N GLY A 132 2.00 -13.46 -15.73
CA GLY A 132 0.71 -13.29 -15.05
C GLY A 132 0.76 -12.20 -13.97
N GLY A 133 -0.43 -11.78 -13.51
CA GLY A 133 -0.57 -10.76 -12.48
C GLY A 133 0.05 -11.19 -11.13
N ARG A 134 0.19 -10.25 -10.21
CA ARG A 134 0.49 -10.51 -8.79
C ARG A 134 -0.77 -10.37 -7.94
N HIS A 135 -0.86 -11.16 -6.88
CA HIS A 135 -1.91 -10.98 -5.86
C HIS A 135 -1.66 -9.72 -5.06
N VAL A 136 -2.67 -8.87 -4.96
CA VAL A 136 -2.60 -7.63 -4.19
C VAL A 136 -3.86 -7.44 -3.36
N SER A 137 -3.70 -6.72 -2.25
CA SER A 137 -4.70 -6.51 -1.22
C SER A 137 -4.49 -5.14 -0.59
N HIS A 138 -5.56 -4.43 -0.25
CA HIS A 138 -5.46 -3.21 0.57
C HIS A 138 -5.08 -3.51 2.03
N ASP A 139 -5.33 -4.73 2.51
CA ASP A 139 -4.98 -5.18 3.86
C ASP A 139 -3.54 -5.69 3.96
N PHE A 140 -3.07 -6.38 2.92
CA PHE A 140 -1.80 -7.10 2.93
C PHE A 140 -0.74 -6.59 1.94
N GLY A 141 -1.07 -5.63 1.08
CA GLY A 141 -0.20 -5.29 -0.05
C GLY A 141 -0.03 -6.50 -0.97
N TYR A 142 1.22 -6.86 -1.27
CA TYR A 142 1.55 -8.10 -2.00
C TYR A 142 1.49 -9.37 -1.12
N GLY A 143 1.35 -9.23 0.19
CA GLY A 143 1.28 -10.36 1.13
C GLY A 143 2.22 -10.25 2.32
N LEU A 144 2.33 -11.36 3.05
CA LEU A 144 3.27 -11.48 4.15
C LEU A 144 4.70 -11.53 3.63
N VAL A 145 5.61 -10.83 4.29
CA VAL A 145 7.05 -10.92 4.01
C VAL A 145 7.57 -12.34 4.22
N ASP A 146 8.28 -12.88 3.22
CA ASP A 146 9.07 -14.10 3.33
C ASP A 146 10.56 -13.75 3.35
N ALA A 147 11.16 -13.83 4.55
CA ALA A 147 12.55 -13.49 4.75
C ALA A 147 13.50 -14.38 3.93
N LYS A 148 13.20 -15.68 3.81
CA LYS A 148 14.05 -16.64 3.11
C LYS A 148 14.02 -16.33 1.62
N ALA A 149 12.83 -16.18 1.04
CA ALA A 149 12.70 -15.87 -0.38
C ALA A 149 13.29 -14.50 -0.73
N ALA A 150 13.05 -13.47 0.10
CA ALA A 150 13.59 -12.12 -0.12
C ALA A 150 15.12 -12.10 -0.12
N VAL A 151 15.76 -12.73 0.87
CA VAL A 151 17.24 -12.78 0.95
C VAL A 151 17.83 -13.61 -0.19
N ARG A 152 17.22 -14.75 -0.56
CA ARG A 152 17.67 -15.56 -1.71
C ARG A 152 17.56 -14.84 -3.04
N LEU A 153 16.51 -14.05 -3.23
CA LEU A 153 16.37 -13.22 -4.42
C LEU A 153 17.39 -12.08 -4.42
N ALA A 154 17.64 -11.45 -3.27
CA ALA A 154 18.66 -10.41 -3.10
C ALA A 154 20.08 -10.89 -3.44
N GLU A 155 20.47 -12.10 -3.04
CA GLU A 155 21.78 -12.71 -3.34
C GLU A 155 22.08 -12.75 -4.85
N ASN A 156 21.05 -12.91 -5.69
CA ASN A 156 21.17 -13.03 -7.16
C ASN A 156 20.59 -11.82 -7.90
N TRP A 157 20.32 -10.72 -7.19
CA TRP A 157 19.78 -9.51 -7.80
C TRP A 157 20.91 -8.67 -8.41
N HIS A 158 20.89 -8.51 -9.73
CA HIS A 158 21.93 -7.78 -10.47
C HIS A 158 21.50 -6.38 -10.92
N MET A 159 20.22 -6.05 -10.80
CA MET A 159 19.75 -4.70 -11.08
C MET A 159 20.13 -3.77 -9.93
N GLN A 160 20.31 -2.49 -10.25
CA GLN A 160 20.51 -1.45 -9.26
C GLN A 160 19.56 -0.31 -9.58
N SER A 161 18.50 -0.16 -8.81
CA SER A 161 17.42 0.80 -8.99
C SER A 161 17.42 1.78 -7.81
N THR A 162 18.08 2.92 -8.01
CA THR A 162 18.26 3.97 -7.00
C THR A 162 17.36 5.17 -7.31
N TYR A 163 17.50 6.23 -6.50
CA TYR A 163 16.85 7.51 -6.79
C TYR A 163 17.42 8.14 -8.07
N ASP A 164 18.73 8.07 -8.27
CA ASP A 164 19.44 8.76 -9.37
C ASP A 164 19.08 8.21 -10.75
N ASN A 165 18.72 6.93 -10.83
CA ASN A 165 18.27 6.29 -12.07
C ASN A 165 16.75 6.05 -12.10
N GLN A 166 16.00 6.68 -11.19
CA GLN A 166 14.55 6.73 -11.29
C GLN A 166 14.21 7.55 -12.54
N THR A 167 13.62 6.89 -13.54
CA THR A 167 12.95 7.64 -14.60
C THR A 167 11.63 8.11 -14.00
N ARG A 168 11.36 9.41 -14.10
CA ARG A 168 10.01 9.92 -13.88
C ARG A 168 9.46 10.24 -15.26
N LEU A 169 8.20 9.89 -15.50
CA LEU A 169 7.48 10.54 -16.57
C LEU A 169 7.51 12.04 -16.27
N GLU A 170 8.23 12.81 -17.07
CA GLU A 170 8.28 14.28 -16.95
C GLU A 170 6.86 14.89 -17.00
N HIS A 171 5.93 14.14 -17.59
CA HIS A 171 4.55 14.51 -17.74
C HIS A 171 3.69 14.07 -16.54
N ILE A 172 3.14 15.05 -15.84
CA ILE A 172 1.98 14.86 -14.96
C ILE A 172 0.73 14.84 -15.85
N TYR A 173 0.00 13.73 -15.82
CA TYR A 173 -1.21 13.52 -16.61
C TYR A 173 -2.40 14.14 -15.89
N ARG A 174 -2.93 15.24 -16.41
CA ARG A 174 -3.97 16.04 -15.75
C ARG A 174 -5.32 15.80 -16.42
N SER A 175 -6.38 15.80 -15.62
CA SER A 175 -7.75 15.88 -16.13
C SER A 175 -8.07 17.23 -16.79
N GLY A 176 -7.25 18.25 -16.48
CA GLY A 176 -7.66 19.64 -16.66
C GLY A 176 -8.72 20.03 -15.63
N LYS A 177 -9.28 21.24 -15.81
CA LYS A 177 -10.35 21.75 -14.96
C LYS A 177 -11.67 21.06 -15.28
N LEU A 178 -12.29 20.44 -14.29
CA LEU A 178 -13.55 19.70 -14.40
C LEU A 178 -14.73 20.50 -13.82
N ASP A 179 -14.61 20.95 -12.57
CA ASP A 179 -15.69 21.55 -11.76
C ASP A 179 -17.02 20.79 -11.89
N GLN A 180 -16.98 19.47 -11.69
CA GLN A 180 -18.15 18.61 -11.83
C GLN A 180 -18.67 18.19 -10.46
N GLN A 181 -19.98 18.35 -10.27
CA GLN A 181 -20.67 17.85 -9.08
C GLN A 181 -20.62 16.32 -9.04
N ILE A 182 -20.46 15.77 -7.83
CA ILE A 182 -20.54 14.34 -7.54
C ILE A 182 -22.01 14.01 -7.31
N ASP A 183 -22.47 12.91 -7.89
CA ASP A 183 -23.88 12.51 -7.81
C ASP A 183 -24.21 12.10 -6.36
N ASP A 184 -25.30 12.63 -5.81
CA ASP A 184 -25.77 12.35 -4.44
C ASP A 184 -26.05 10.86 -4.23
N ASN A 185 -25.45 10.26 -3.20
CA ASN A 185 -25.48 8.81 -2.95
C ASN A 185 -25.17 7.99 -4.22
N GLY A 186 -24.18 8.46 -4.98
CA GLY A 186 -23.83 7.95 -6.30
C GLY A 186 -22.33 8.12 -6.60
N GLY A 187 -21.96 7.85 -7.83
CA GLY A 187 -20.56 7.90 -8.25
C GLY A 187 -20.39 8.39 -9.66
N ARG A 188 -19.29 9.11 -9.88
CA ARG A 188 -18.89 9.61 -11.19
C ARG A 188 -17.50 9.12 -11.55
N GLN A 189 -17.29 8.84 -12.83
CA GLN A 189 -16.00 8.41 -13.37
C GLN A 189 -15.40 9.47 -14.26
N PHE A 190 -14.09 9.69 -14.10
CA PHE A 190 -13.28 10.57 -14.91
C PHE A 190 -12.08 9.79 -15.45
N SER A 191 -11.56 10.19 -16.61
CA SER A 191 -10.52 9.44 -17.29
C SER A 191 -9.40 10.33 -17.80
N VAL A 192 -8.18 9.80 -17.74
CA VAL A 192 -7.00 10.36 -18.40
C VAL A 192 -6.29 9.23 -19.15
N THR A 193 -5.85 9.49 -20.37
CA THR A 193 -5.21 8.48 -21.22
C THR A 193 -3.71 8.72 -21.31
N VAL A 194 -2.94 7.65 -21.12
CA VAL A 194 -1.51 7.59 -21.40
C VAL A 194 -1.34 6.88 -22.75
N ASN A 195 -0.96 7.63 -23.79
CA ASN A 195 -0.99 7.13 -25.17
C ASN A 195 0.16 6.16 -25.49
N SER A 196 1.37 6.42 -25.01
CA SER A 196 2.54 5.61 -25.31
C SER A 196 3.62 5.76 -24.25
N SER A 197 4.20 4.63 -23.84
CA SER A 197 5.34 4.58 -22.95
C SER A 197 5.91 3.17 -22.97
N THR A 198 7.21 3.04 -22.73
CA THR A 198 7.87 1.74 -22.47
C THR A 198 7.95 1.44 -20.97
N LEU A 199 7.49 2.36 -20.12
CA LEU A 199 7.66 2.28 -18.69
C LEU A 199 6.66 1.30 -18.05
N ARG A 200 7.04 0.84 -16.86
CA ARG A 200 6.19 0.07 -15.96
C ARG A 200 5.95 0.85 -14.68
N VAL A 201 4.80 0.61 -14.09
CA VAL A 201 4.42 1.21 -12.81
C VAL A 201 5.30 0.62 -11.70
N GLU A 202 5.90 1.48 -10.88
CA GLU A 202 6.40 1.08 -9.55
C GLU A 202 5.45 1.57 -8.46
N ASN A 203 4.95 2.79 -8.66
CA ASN A 203 3.96 3.45 -7.83
C ASN A 203 3.20 4.47 -8.68
N VAL A 204 1.96 4.77 -8.27
CA VAL A 204 1.14 5.81 -8.87
C VAL A 204 0.74 6.80 -7.80
N SER A 205 1.12 8.06 -7.99
CA SER A 205 0.68 9.17 -7.16
C SER A 205 -0.52 9.85 -7.81
N VAL A 206 -1.61 9.95 -7.05
CA VAL A 206 -2.89 10.53 -7.47
C VAL A 206 -3.16 11.79 -6.67
N THR A 207 -3.03 12.94 -7.31
CA THR A 207 -3.37 14.22 -6.68
C THR A 207 -4.81 14.57 -7.01
N VAL A 208 -5.62 14.85 -6.00
CA VAL A 208 -7.02 15.26 -6.16
C VAL A 208 -7.25 16.63 -5.55
N ASN A 209 -8.16 17.39 -6.17
CA ASN A 209 -8.71 18.64 -5.65
C ASN A 209 -10.24 18.54 -5.66
N LEU A 210 -10.83 18.42 -4.49
CA LEU A 210 -12.24 18.14 -4.29
C LEU A 210 -12.80 18.97 -3.13
N THR A 211 -14.06 19.39 -3.25
CA THR A 211 -14.82 19.97 -2.13
C THR A 211 -15.98 19.05 -1.75
N HIS A 212 -16.21 18.88 -0.45
CA HIS A 212 -17.35 18.15 0.10
C HIS A 212 -17.63 18.68 1.51
N SER A 213 -18.90 18.86 1.89
CA SER A 213 -19.23 19.34 3.23
C SER A 213 -19.03 18.28 4.31
N ARG A 214 -18.90 17.01 3.91
CA ARG A 214 -18.61 15.85 4.77
C ARG A 214 -17.54 14.94 4.20
N ALA A 215 -16.34 14.93 4.79
CA ALA A 215 -15.24 14.08 4.32
C ALA A 215 -15.54 12.57 4.42
N SER A 216 -16.32 12.18 5.43
CA SER A 216 -16.72 10.81 5.71
C SER A 216 -17.68 10.20 4.69
N ASP A 217 -18.24 10.99 3.80
CA ASP A 217 -19.15 10.51 2.75
C ASP A 217 -18.41 10.30 1.42
N VAL A 218 -17.11 10.62 1.34
CA VAL A 218 -16.34 10.50 0.10
C VAL A 218 -15.60 9.16 0.03
N ALA A 219 -15.70 8.49 -1.12
CA ALA A 219 -14.79 7.42 -1.51
C ALA A 219 -14.14 7.71 -2.87
N LEU A 220 -12.85 7.38 -2.99
CA LEU A 220 -12.04 7.57 -4.19
C LEU A 220 -11.40 6.25 -4.61
N LYS A 221 -11.63 5.85 -5.85
CA LYS A 221 -11.07 4.62 -6.42
C LYS A 221 -10.39 4.90 -7.75
N LEU A 222 -9.11 4.54 -7.85
CA LEU A 222 -8.38 4.52 -9.11
C LEU A 222 -8.54 3.14 -9.77
N ILE A 223 -8.76 3.10 -11.07
CA ILE A 223 -8.76 1.87 -11.87
C ILE A 223 -7.69 2.02 -12.94
N SER A 224 -6.76 1.07 -12.98
CA SER A 224 -5.69 1.04 -13.99
C SER A 224 -6.20 0.56 -15.36
N PRO A 225 -5.42 0.73 -16.44
CA PRO A 225 -5.78 0.24 -17.77
C PRO A 225 -6.01 -1.28 -17.83
N SER A 226 -5.36 -2.06 -16.95
CA SER A 226 -5.59 -3.50 -16.82
C SER A 226 -6.84 -3.86 -16.02
N GLY A 227 -7.54 -2.87 -15.45
CA GLY A 227 -8.75 -3.04 -14.65
C GLY A 227 -8.50 -3.24 -13.16
N THR A 228 -7.27 -3.08 -12.69
CA THR A 228 -6.91 -3.27 -11.28
C THR A 228 -7.38 -2.07 -10.47
N GLU A 229 -8.03 -2.32 -9.33
CA GLU A 229 -8.68 -1.30 -8.52
C GLU A 229 -7.83 -0.91 -7.30
N SER A 230 -7.69 0.39 -7.06
CA SER A 230 -6.99 0.95 -5.91
C SER A 230 -7.89 1.93 -5.16
N LEU A 231 -8.40 1.52 -4.00
CA LEU A 231 -9.16 2.36 -3.08
C LEU A 231 -8.22 3.33 -2.34
N LEU A 232 -8.31 4.61 -2.69
CA LEU A 232 -7.41 5.67 -2.20
C LEU A 232 -7.96 6.35 -0.95
N LEU A 233 -9.27 6.53 -0.90
CA LEU A 233 -10.04 7.12 0.18
C LEU A 233 -11.32 6.31 0.33
N ASN A 234 -11.68 5.96 1.56
CA ASN A 234 -12.93 5.28 1.84
C ASN A 234 -13.50 5.83 3.14
N GLU A 235 -14.48 6.72 3.01
CA GLU A 235 -15.31 7.21 4.10
C GLU A 235 -14.49 7.64 5.32
N ALA A 236 -13.66 8.67 5.16
CA ALA A 236 -12.67 9.09 6.15
C ALA A 236 -13.20 9.08 7.60
N GLY A 237 -12.50 8.37 8.49
CA GLY A 237 -12.82 8.29 9.91
C GLY A 237 -14.03 7.41 10.27
N LYS A 238 -14.83 6.93 9.29
CA LYS A 238 -15.97 6.05 9.57
C LYS A 238 -15.50 4.69 10.08
N SER A 239 -16.11 4.21 11.15
CA SER A 239 -15.91 2.86 11.67
C SER A 239 -17.13 2.39 12.44
N LYS A 240 -17.14 1.13 12.89
CA LYS A 240 -18.22 0.60 13.74
C LYS A 240 -18.41 1.44 15.01
N ASP A 241 -17.32 1.95 15.59
CA ASP A 241 -17.34 2.73 16.83
C ASP A 241 -17.49 4.25 16.56
N ASN A 242 -17.32 4.69 15.31
CA ASN A 242 -17.49 6.06 14.87
C ASN A 242 -18.25 6.11 13.53
N PRO A 243 -19.57 5.89 13.53
CA PRO A 243 -20.35 5.81 12.29
C PRO A 243 -20.48 7.16 11.57
N GLU A 244 -20.29 8.29 12.28
CA GLU A 244 -20.33 9.63 11.66
C GLU A 244 -19.08 9.91 10.80
N GLY A 245 -17.93 9.35 11.20
CA GLY A 245 -16.63 9.62 10.58
C GLY A 245 -16.17 11.07 10.69
N ASP A 246 -15.21 11.44 9.86
CA ASP A 246 -14.67 12.78 9.78
C ASP A 246 -15.63 13.73 9.06
N LYS A 247 -16.02 14.81 9.74
CA LYS A 247 -16.87 15.85 9.14
C LYS A 247 -16.12 16.74 8.15
N THR A 248 -14.80 16.84 8.28
CA THR A 248 -13.97 17.76 7.49
C THR A 248 -12.67 17.08 7.08
N PHE A 249 -12.05 17.55 6.01
CA PHE A 249 -10.68 17.21 5.63
C PHE A 249 -9.71 18.04 6.48
N ASN A 250 -9.48 17.62 7.73
CA ASN A 250 -8.58 18.29 8.68
C ASN A 250 -8.92 19.79 8.90
N GLY A 251 -10.19 20.07 9.22
CA GLY A 251 -10.69 21.43 9.46
C GLY A 251 -11.12 22.20 8.21
N SER A 252 -11.00 21.59 7.02
CA SER A 252 -11.44 22.16 5.74
C SER A 252 -12.56 21.34 5.08
N GLN A 253 -13.35 21.95 4.21
CA GLN A 253 -14.26 21.24 3.29
C GLN A 253 -13.60 20.92 1.93
N THR A 254 -12.33 21.30 1.77
CA THR A 254 -11.54 21.03 0.57
C THR A 254 -10.50 19.96 0.86
N LEU A 255 -10.52 18.88 0.08
CA LEU A 255 -9.45 17.90 0.00
C LEU A 255 -8.53 18.29 -1.16
N GLN A 256 -7.33 18.77 -0.82
CA GLN A 256 -6.21 18.87 -1.75
C GLN A 256 -5.09 17.96 -1.26
N TYR A 257 -4.99 16.76 -1.84
CA TYR A 257 -4.12 15.72 -1.30
C TYR A 257 -3.56 14.83 -2.40
N THR A 258 -2.38 14.25 -2.16
CA THR A 258 -1.75 13.27 -3.04
C THR A 258 -1.72 11.91 -2.37
N PHE A 259 -2.51 10.99 -2.91
CA PHE A 259 -2.53 9.59 -2.53
C PHE A 259 -1.47 8.80 -3.30
N ASN A 260 -1.05 7.66 -2.77
CA ASN A 260 -0.19 6.73 -3.48
C ASN A 260 -0.79 5.32 -3.53
N THR A 261 -0.59 4.62 -4.64
CA THR A 261 -0.85 3.17 -4.72
C THR A 261 0.42 2.41 -5.09
N ALA A 262 0.73 1.37 -4.31
CA ALA A 262 1.80 0.42 -4.55
C ALA A 262 1.28 -0.88 -5.22
N LEU A 263 -0.04 -1.07 -5.29
CA LEU A 263 -0.67 -2.32 -5.73
C LEU A 263 -0.59 -2.56 -7.25
N LEU A 264 -0.20 -1.54 -8.01
CA LEU A 264 -0.19 -1.57 -9.46
C LEU A 264 1.21 -1.84 -10.04
N ARG A 265 2.16 -2.30 -9.22
CA ARG A 265 3.55 -2.52 -9.63
C ARG A 265 3.63 -3.54 -10.75
N GLY A 266 4.47 -3.27 -11.73
CA GLY A 266 4.70 -4.13 -12.91
C GLY A 266 3.65 -3.98 -14.02
N GLU A 267 2.57 -3.21 -13.79
CA GLU A 267 1.59 -2.91 -14.83
C GLU A 267 2.15 -1.97 -15.92
N SER A 268 1.55 -2.07 -17.11
CA SER A 268 1.75 -1.08 -18.17
C SER A 268 1.15 0.25 -17.75
N VAL A 269 1.91 1.34 -17.94
CA VAL A 269 1.38 2.70 -17.72
C VAL A 269 0.42 3.13 -18.85
N VAL A 270 0.48 2.47 -20.01
CA VAL A 270 -0.25 2.84 -21.24
C VAL A 270 -1.71 2.41 -21.15
N GLY A 271 -2.60 3.33 -21.53
CA GLY A 271 -4.04 3.10 -21.62
C GLY A 271 -4.85 4.12 -20.84
N GLU A 272 -6.12 3.81 -20.66
CA GLU A 272 -7.08 4.68 -19.98
C GLU A 272 -7.06 4.43 -18.47
N TRP A 273 -6.68 5.45 -17.71
CA TRP A 273 -6.77 5.47 -16.25
C TRP A 273 -8.07 6.12 -15.83
N LYS A 274 -8.77 5.54 -14.85
CA LYS A 274 -10.08 6.01 -14.38
C LYS A 274 -10.04 6.38 -12.91
N LEU A 275 -10.47 7.58 -12.56
CA LEU A 275 -10.78 7.97 -11.19
C LEU A 275 -12.30 7.92 -11.01
N GLN A 276 -12.76 7.07 -10.10
CA GLN A 276 -14.13 7.07 -9.63
C GLN A 276 -14.20 7.82 -8.30
N VAL A 277 -15.15 8.76 -8.22
CA VAL A 277 -15.44 9.56 -7.05
C VAL A 277 -16.88 9.31 -6.64
N PHE A 278 -17.07 8.91 -5.39
CA PHE A 278 -18.37 8.57 -4.85
C PHE A 278 -18.72 9.49 -3.68
N ASP A 279 -20.00 9.85 -3.64
CA ASP A 279 -20.69 10.26 -2.43
C ASP A 279 -21.49 9.04 -1.95
N THR A 280 -21.20 8.54 -0.76
CA THR A 280 -21.76 7.29 -0.24
C THR A 280 -23.02 7.49 0.60
N THR A 281 -23.47 8.73 0.80
CA THR A 281 -24.55 9.04 1.74
C THR A 281 -25.48 10.09 1.16
N THR A 282 -26.80 9.86 1.22
CA THR A 282 -27.78 10.82 0.71
C THR A 282 -27.72 12.17 1.45
N GLY A 283 -27.71 13.26 0.68
CA GLY A 283 -27.96 14.62 1.11
C GLY A 283 -26.92 15.62 0.60
N GLU A 284 -25.83 15.75 1.35
CA GLU A 284 -24.79 16.72 1.10
C GLU A 284 -23.84 16.23 0.00
N THR A 285 -23.73 16.96 -1.11
CA THR A 285 -22.86 16.58 -2.23
C THR A 285 -21.57 17.38 -2.28
N GLY A 286 -20.63 16.91 -3.10
CA GLY A 286 -19.37 17.60 -3.38
C GLY A 286 -19.12 17.90 -4.86
N THR A 287 -17.96 18.49 -5.12
CA THR A 287 -17.48 18.82 -6.47
C THR A 287 -16.04 18.37 -6.64
N LEU A 288 -15.75 17.65 -7.72
CA LEU A 288 -14.39 17.40 -8.17
C LEU A 288 -13.95 18.55 -9.07
N HIS A 289 -12.91 19.28 -8.65
CA HIS A 289 -12.36 20.40 -9.42
C HIS A 289 -11.37 19.92 -10.47
N ASP A 290 -10.43 19.06 -10.08
CA ASP A 290 -9.41 18.48 -10.94
C ASP A 290 -8.72 17.30 -10.25
N TRP A 291 -8.02 16.48 -11.05
CA TRP A 291 -7.12 15.46 -10.56
C TRP A 291 -5.97 15.21 -11.54
N SER A 292 -4.91 14.57 -11.05
CA SER A 292 -3.78 14.19 -11.89
C SER A 292 -3.06 12.94 -11.42
N LEU A 293 -2.32 12.34 -12.36
CA LEU A 293 -1.47 11.18 -12.15
C LEU A 293 -0.01 11.55 -12.39
N SER A 294 0.84 11.03 -11.51
CA SER A 294 2.28 10.90 -11.77
C SER A 294 2.74 9.51 -11.38
N PHE A 295 3.77 9.03 -12.07
CA PHE A 295 4.26 7.67 -11.95
C PHE A 295 5.71 7.69 -11.46
N GLY A 296 6.02 6.92 -10.42
CA GLY A 296 7.38 6.43 -10.20
C GLY A 296 7.62 5.27 -11.17
N THR A 297 8.67 5.36 -12.00
CA THR A 297 8.86 4.39 -13.09
C THR A 297 10.28 3.84 -13.17
N LEU A 298 10.36 2.61 -13.70
CA LEU A 298 11.59 1.95 -14.15
C LEU A 298 11.70 2.06 -15.68
N LEU A 299 12.86 2.46 -16.19
CA LEU A 299 13.21 2.31 -17.61
C LEU A 299 13.51 0.82 -17.87
N ILE A 300 12.88 0.21 -18.87
CA ILE A 300 13.27 -1.14 -19.31
C ILE A 300 14.68 -1.06 -19.91
N MET A 301 15.68 -1.54 -19.19
CA MET A 301 16.78 -2.25 -19.85
C MET A 301 16.32 -3.69 -20.01
N LEU A 302 16.29 -4.21 -21.25
CA LEU A 302 15.96 -5.61 -21.52
C LEU A 302 16.77 -6.50 -20.57
N MET A 303 16.12 -7.22 -19.66
CA MET A 303 16.73 -8.37 -19.01
C MET A 303 15.84 -9.61 -19.12
N ILE A 304 16.51 -10.64 -19.60
CA ILE A 304 16.08 -11.96 -20.01
C ILE A 304 15.89 -12.81 -18.74
N HIS A 305 14.74 -13.50 -18.65
CA HIS A 305 14.47 -14.70 -17.85
C HIS A 305 15.24 -14.87 -16.53
N MET A 306 14.64 -14.41 -15.43
CA MET A 306 15.02 -14.87 -14.09
C MET A 306 14.08 -16.00 -13.68
N PHE A 307 14.52 -17.25 -13.88
CA PHE A 307 13.86 -18.43 -13.32
C PHE A 307 14.16 -18.47 -11.81
N ILE A 308 13.12 -18.40 -10.98
CA ILE A 308 13.25 -18.86 -9.59
C ILE A 308 13.11 -20.39 -9.63
N PRO A 309 14.10 -21.15 -9.14
CA PRO A 309 13.96 -22.59 -9.03
C PRO A 309 12.93 -22.90 -7.95
N THR A 310 11.78 -23.44 -8.35
CA THR A 310 10.83 -24.09 -7.45
C THR A 310 11.45 -25.42 -6.99
N ASN A 311 12.29 -25.39 -5.96
CA ASN A 311 12.60 -26.62 -5.22
C ASN A 311 11.52 -26.82 -4.15
N ILE A 312 10.46 -27.52 -4.55
CA ILE A 312 9.64 -28.31 -3.64
C ILE A 312 10.38 -29.64 -3.52
N ASP A 313 11.21 -29.78 -2.50
CA ASP A 313 11.72 -31.09 -2.10
C ASP A 313 10.63 -31.79 -1.27
N THR A 314 10.16 -32.92 -1.81
CA THR A 314 9.43 -33.98 -1.11
C THR A 314 10.33 -34.73 -0.13
#